data_AF-A0A0B8NWS3-F1
#
_entry.id   AF-A0A0B8NWS3-F1
#
_cell.length_a   1.000
_cell.length_b   1.000
_cell.length_c   1.000
_cell.angle_alpha   90.00
_cell.angle_beta   90.00
_cell.angle_gamma   90.00
#
_symmetry.space_group_name_H-M   'P 1'
#
loop_
_entity.id
_entity.type
_entity.pdbx_description
1 polymer ?
#
loop_
_entity_poly.entity_id
_entity_poly.type
_entity_poly.pdbx_seq_one_letter_code
_entity_poly.pdbx_strand_id
1 'polypeptide(L)'
;MPLKEIAHPFLCELAEETKETVHLGIKDEDHIFYLDKVSGSRPIELRSRIGDRLSLAGTGIGKSLMLDMPKMEWQRLLRKKNIST
;
A
#
# COMPACT_ATOMS: atom_id res chain seq x y z
N MET A 1 -16.97 -13.36 2.11
CA MET A 1 -17.06 -11.96 2.55
C MET A 1 -15.78 -11.26 2.11
N PRO A 2 -15.84 -10.28 1.19
CA PRO A 2 -14.63 -9.70 0.61
C PRO A 2 -13.87 -8.87 1.66
N LEU A 3 -12.54 -9.04 1.72
CA LEU A 3 -11.64 -8.40 2.70
C LEU A 3 -11.87 -6.89 2.89
N LYS A 4 -12.19 -6.18 1.79
CA LYS A 4 -12.50 -4.74 1.82
C LYS A 4 -13.65 -4.42 2.76
N GLU A 5 -14.76 -5.15 2.68
CA GLU A 5 -15.96 -4.88 3.50
C GLU A 5 -15.68 -5.06 4.99
N ILE A 6 -14.84 -6.05 5.33
CA ILE A 6 -14.41 -6.31 6.71
C ILE A 6 -13.48 -5.21 7.20
N ALA A 7 -12.52 -4.78 6.38
CA ALA A 7 -11.49 -3.82 6.78
C ALA A 7 -12.01 -2.37 6.86
N HIS A 8 -12.98 -2.00 6.03
CA HIS A 8 -13.40 -0.62 5.84
C HIS A 8 -13.73 0.15 7.14
N PRO A 9 -14.48 -0.40 8.11
CA PRO A 9 -14.76 0.29 9.38
C PRO A 9 -13.48 0.67 10.15
N PHE A 10 -12.48 -0.21 10.16
CA PHE A 10 -11.20 0.03 10.83
C PHE A 10 -10.35 1.08 10.10
N LEU A 11 -10.44 1.15 8.77
CA LEU A 11 -9.77 2.20 8.01
C LEU A 11 -10.37 3.58 8.31
N CYS A 12 -11.69 3.66 8.46
CA CYS A 12 -12.39 4.88 8.83
C CYS A 12 -12.00 5.36 10.23
N GLU A 13 -11.99 4.46 11.21
CA GLU A 13 -11.56 4.75 12.59
C GLU A 13 -10.11 5.29 12.60
N LEU A 14 -9.18 4.60 11.92
CA LEU A 14 -7.80 5.03 11.85
C LEU A 14 -7.63 6.39 11.14
N ALA A 15 -8.38 6.64 10.07
CA ALA A 15 -8.36 7.92 9.37
C ALA A 15 -8.92 9.05 10.25
N GLU A 16 -9.94 8.76 11.05
CA GLU A 16 -10.50 9.73 12.00
C GLU A 16 -9.54 10.02 13.15
N GLU A 17 -8.87 9.03 13.72
CA GLU A 17 -7.91 9.21 14.81
C GLU A 17 -6.67 9.97 14.36
N THR A 18 -6.12 9.61 13.20
CA THR A 18 -4.86 10.18 12.70
C THR A 18 -5.05 11.45 11.89
N LYS A 19 -6.26 11.70 11.40
CA LYS A 19 -6.60 12.74 10.41
C LYS A 19 -5.87 12.58 9.08
N GLU A 20 -5.29 11.41 8.82
CA GLU A 20 -4.50 11.09 7.63
C GLU A 20 -5.25 10.19 6.65
N THR A 21 -4.79 10.17 5.40
CA THR A 21 -5.32 9.23 4.40
C THR A 21 -4.81 7.81 4.68
N VAL A 22 -5.74 6.88 4.83
CA VAL A 22 -5.44 5.47 5.09
C VAL A 22 -5.65 4.66 3.82
N HIS A 23 -4.70 3.77 3.52
CA HIS A 23 -4.75 2.87 2.36
C HIS A 23 -4.79 1.42 2.80
N LEU A 24 -5.60 0.62 2.13
CA LEU A 24 -5.56 -0.83 2.21
C LEU A 24 -5.00 -1.38 0.91
N GLY A 25 -3.96 -2.19 1.01
CA GLY A 25 -3.35 -2.85 -0.14
C GLY A 25 -2.95 -4.28 0.19
N ILE A 26 -2.90 -5.11 -0.85
CA ILE A 26 -2.40 -6.48 -0.79
C ILE A 26 -1.20 -6.63 -1.70
N LYS A 27 -0.31 -7.55 -1.35
CA LYS A 27 0.78 -7.96 -2.23
C LYS A 27 0.20 -8.69 -3.44
N ASP A 28 0.58 -8.26 -4.63
CA ASP A 28 0.28 -8.89 -5.92
C ASP A 28 1.60 -9.01 -6.70
N GLU A 29 2.24 -10.18 -6.60
CA GLU A 29 3.61 -10.43 -7.08
C GLU A 29 4.63 -9.38 -6.57
N ASP A 30 5.23 -8.61 -7.49
CA ASP A 30 6.20 -7.53 -7.24
C ASP A 30 5.54 -6.16 -7.02
N HIS A 31 4.22 -6.14 -6.85
CA HIS A 31 3.40 -4.93 -6.72
C HIS A 31 2.52 -4.97 -5.48
N ILE A 32 1.99 -3.80 -5.14
CA ILE A 32 0.83 -3.63 -4.28
C ILE A 32 -0.38 -3.37 -5.16
N PHE A 33 -1.45 -4.11 -4.92
CA PHE A 33 -2.78 -3.79 -5.43
C PHE A 33 -3.58 -3.05 -4.35
N TYR A 34 -4.00 -1.83 -4.65
CA TYR A 34 -4.75 -0.99 -3.71
C TYR A 34 -6.23 -1.37 -3.70
N LEU A 35 -6.71 -1.92 -2.58
CA LEU A 35 -8.08 -2.41 -2.41
C LEU A 35 -9.05 -1.32 -1.93
N ASP A 36 -8.57 -0.42 -1.07
CA ASP A 36 -9.40 0.64 -0.50
C ASP A 36 -8.56 1.87 -0.12
N LYS A 37 -9.24 3.01 0.00
CA LYS A 37 -8.65 4.28 0.38
C LYS A 37 -9.69 5.12 1.12
N VAL A 38 -9.37 5.51 2.35
CA VAL A 38 -10.18 6.45 3.14
C VAL A 38 -9.40 7.75 3.25
N SER A 39 -9.98 8.85 2.75
CA SER A 39 -9.38 10.18 2.84
C SER A 39 -9.41 10.68 4.28
N GLY A 40 -8.28 11.18 4.76
CA GLY A 40 -8.22 11.95 6.01
C GLY A 40 -8.74 13.37 5.82
N SER A 41 -8.73 14.16 6.89
CA SER A 41 -9.18 15.57 6.86
C SER A 41 -8.05 16.56 6.50
N ARG A 42 -6.80 16.10 6.34
CA ARG A 42 -5.68 16.95 5.92
C ARG A 42 -5.70 17.16 4.39
N PRO A 43 -5.36 18.37 3.89
CA PRO A 43 -5.39 18.70 2.47
C PRO A 43 -4.14 18.17 1.74
N ILE A 44 -3.91 16.87 1.78
CA ILE A 44 -2.82 16.20 1.05
C ILE A 44 -3.43 15.27 0.02
N GLU A 45 -3.20 15.56 -1.27
CA GLU A 45 -3.63 14.68 -2.34
C GLU A 45 -2.55 13.63 -2.64
N LEU A 46 -2.84 12.37 -2.30
CA LEU A 46 -2.00 11.24 -2.67
C LEU A 46 -2.42 10.68 -4.02
N ARG A 47 -1.45 10.56 -4.94
CA ARG A 47 -1.66 10.09 -6.32
C ARG A 47 -2.22 8.67 -6.44
N SER A 48 -2.02 7.82 -5.42
CA SER A 48 -2.51 6.44 -5.39
C SER A 48 -4.03 6.37 -5.39
N ARG A 49 -4.58 5.46 -6.19
CA ARG A 49 -6.02 5.22 -6.37
C ARG A 49 -6.37 3.76 -6.08
N ILE A 50 -7.63 3.50 -5.75
CA ILE A 50 -8.16 2.13 -5.65
C ILE A 50 -8.02 1.48 -7.03
N GLY A 51 -7.51 0.25 -7.06
CA GLY A 51 -7.24 -0.50 -8.29
C GLY A 51 -5.84 -0.25 -8.88
N ASP A 52 -5.08 0.73 -8.39
CA ASP A 52 -3.71 0.92 -8.86
C ASP A 52 -2.83 -0.27 -8.48
N ARG A 53 -1.85 -0.55 -9.37
CA ARG A 53 -0.73 -1.46 -9.13
C ARG A 53 0.56 -0.67 -9.05
N LEU A 54 1.13 -0.55 -7.86
CA LEU A 54 2.39 0.18 -7.64
C LEU A 54 3.48 -0.76 -7.15
N SER A 55 4.75 -0.37 -7.35
CA SER A 55 5.89 -1.20 -6.95
C SER A 55 5.87 -1.55 -5.46
N LEU A 56 6.08 -2.84 -5.14
CA LEU A 56 6.21 -3.34 -3.77
C LEU A 56 7.40 -2.66 -3.06
N ALA A 57 8.58 -2.67 -3.67
CA ALA A 57 9.76 -1.99 -3.09
C ALA A 57 9.72 -0.45 -3.19
N GLY A 58 8.80 0.10 -3.99
CA GLY A 58 8.67 1.54 -4.24
C GLY A 58 7.76 2.29 -3.26
N THR A 59 6.91 1.59 -2.51
CA THR A 59 5.85 2.19 -1.67
C THR A 59 6.08 1.92 -0.18
N GLY A 60 5.48 2.74 0.69
CA GLY A 60 5.54 2.52 2.14
C GLY A 60 4.87 1.21 2.56
N ILE A 61 3.67 0.93 2.03
CA ILE A 61 2.93 -0.32 2.24
C ILE A 61 3.74 -1.51 1.74
N GLY A 62 4.32 -1.42 0.55
CA GLY A 62 5.05 -2.57 0.02
C GLY A 62 6.34 -2.87 0.79
N LYS A 63 7.03 -1.85 1.30
CA LYS A 63 8.15 -2.07 2.23
C LYS A 63 7.71 -2.73 3.54
N SER A 64 6.52 -2.41 4.08
CA SER A 64 6.04 -3.09 5.30
C SER A 64 5.72 -4.56 5.02
N LEU A 65 5.13 -4.89 3.87
CA LEU A 65 4.91 -6.28 3.44
C LEU A 65 6.20 -7.05 3.12
N MET A 66 7.32 -6.35 2.92
CA MET A 66 8.62 -6.98 2.68
C MET A 66 9.34 -7.40 3.97
N LEU A 67 8.91 -6.94 5.15
CA LEU A 67 9.67 -7.09 6.41
C LEU A 67 10.06 -8.55 6.74
N ASP A 68 9.19 -9.50 6.44
CA ASP A 68 9.41 -10.93 6.71
C ASP A 68 9.97 -11.72 5.52
N MET A 69 10.31 -11.05 4.41
CA MET A 69 10.82 -11.71 3.21
C MET A 69 12.34 -11.98 3.34
N PRO A 70 12.85 -13.07 2.71
CA PRO A 70 14.28 -13.33 2.65
C PRO A 70 15.06 -12.17 2.04
N LYS A 71 16.27 -11.89 2.54
CA LYS A 71 17.12 -10.79 2.06
C LYS A 71 17.40 -10.83 0.55
N MET A 72 17.51 -12.02 -0.05
CA MET A 72 17.70 -12.17 -1.50
C MET A 72 16.52 -11.61 -2.30
N GLU A 73 15.32 -11.69 -1.75
CA GLU A 73 14.11 -11.21 -2.40
C GLU A 73 14.02 -9.69 -2.37
N TRP A 74 14.49 -9.07 -1.29
CA TRP A 74 14.66 -7.61 -1.23
C TRP A 74 15.61 -7.14 -2.32
N GLN A 75 16.74 -7.82 -2.50
CA GLN A 75 17.72 -7.48 -3.54
C GLN A 75 17.12 -7.60 -4.95
N ARG A 76 16.33 -8.65 -5.21
CA ARG A 76 15.63 -8.84 -6.49
C ARG A 76 14.66 -7.69 -6.79
N LEU A 77 13.81 -7.35 -5.81
CA LEU A 77 12.80 -6.30 -5.94
C LEU A 77 13.42 -4.90 -6.09
N LEU A 78 14.48 -4.60 -5.34
CA LEU A 78 15.18 -3.31 -5.42
C LEU A 78 15.94 -3.14 -6.74
N ARG A 79 16.56 -4.21 -7.27
CA ARG A 79 17.27 -4.14 -8.57
C ARG A 79 16.33 -3.85 -9.73
N LYS A 80 15.13 -4.43 -9.72
CA LYS A 80 14.10 -4.21 -10.76
C LYS A 80 13.68 -2.74 -10.86
N LYS A 81 13.65 -2.01 -9.74
CA LYS A 81 13.32 -0.58 -9.70
C LYS A 81 14.33 0.30 -10.46
N ASN A 82 15.62 -0.07 -10.46
CA ASN A 82 16.69 0.74 -11.05
C ASN A 82 16.76 0.66 -12.59
N ILE A 83 15.97 -0.21 -13.23
CA ILE A 83 16.02 -0.45 -14.68
C ILE A 83 14.90 0.32 -15.42
N SER A 84 13.91 0.86 -14.70
CA SER A 84 12.71 1.50 -15.27
C SER A 84 12.71 3.04 -15.19
N THR A 85 13.87 3.68 -15.31
CA THR A 85 13.97 5.17 -15.36
C THR A 85 14.44 5.62 -16.73
#